data_AF-A0A662U1W2-F1
#
_entry.id   AF-A0A662U1W2-F1
#
_cell.length_a   1.000
_cell.length_b   1.000
_cell.length_c   1.000
_cell.angle_alpha   90.00
_cell.angle_beta   90.00
_cell.angle_gamma   90.00
#
_symmetry.space_group_name_H-M   'P 1'
#
loop_
_entity.id
_entity.type
_entity.pdbx_description
1 polymer ?
#
loop_
_entity_poly.entity_id
_entity_poly.type
_entity_poly.pdbx_seq_one_letter_code
_entity_poly.pdbx_strand_id
1 'polypeptide(L)'
;MGRKSFNTKTFADTIVNTFNRYKLQVAISVIFLVLWLIFFTMNPKGFSEPATYAAITSVAPFTIIPALSLTYVIISREIDLSFPSVMALGGWVLAVTWRALGP
;
A
#
# COMPACT_ATOMS: atom_id res chain seq x y z
N MET A 1 -19.54 -28.55 -47.66
CA MET A 1 -19.52 -29.01 -46.25
C MET A 1 -18.20 -28.56 -45.62
N GLY A 2 -18.14 -27.31 -45.14
CA GLY A 2 -16.90 -26.70 -44.65
C GLY A 2 -16.59 -27.12 -43.22
N ARG A 3 -15.47 -27.82 -43.00
CA ARG A 3 -14.95 -28.15 -41.67
C ARG A 3 -14.69 -26.85 -40.89
N LYS A 4 -15.51 -26.54 -39.89
CA LYS A 4 -15.18 -25.57 -38.86
C LYS A 4 -13.98 -26.13 -38.07
N SER A 5 -12.78 -25.59 -38.29
CA SER A 5 -11.61 -25.94 -37.49
C SER A 5 -11.83 -25.44 -36.08
N PHE A 6 -12.14 -26.36 -35.16
CA PHE A 6 -12.25 -26.07 -33.75
C PHE A 6 -10.86 -25.65 -33.24
N ASN A 7 -10.72 -24.38 -32.86
CA ASN A 7 -9.47 -23.79 -32.41
C ASN A 7 -9.14 -24.37 -31.03
N THR A 8 -8.25 -25.36 -30.97
CA THR A 8 -7.69 -25.92 -29.75
C THR A 8 -6.73 -24.90 -29.14
N LYS A 9 -7.26 -23.94 -28.39
CA LYS A 9 -6.42 -23.06 -27.57
C LYS A 9 -5.74 -23.93 -26.52
N THR A 10 -4.42 -24.03 -26.62
CA THR A 10 -3.63 -24.77 -25.63
C THR A 10 -3.66 -24.00 -24.31
N PHE A 11 -3.66 -24.70 -23.17
CA PHE A 11 -3.66 -24.07 -21.84
C PHE A 11 -2.55 -23.01 -21.68
N ALA A 12 -1.39 -23.26 -22.26
CA ALA A 12 -0.26 -22.32 -22.29
C ALA A 12 -0.62 -20.99 -22.98
N ASP A 13 -1.34 -21.03 -24.10
CA ASP A 13 -1.75 -19.81 -24.83
C ASP A 13 -2.73 -18.97 -24.00
N THR A 14 -3.56 -19.63 -23.21
CA THR A 14 -4.51 -18.96 -22.31
C THR A 14 -3.79 -18.26 -21.15
N ILE A 15 -2.75 -18.90 -20.58
CA ILE A 15 -1.92 -18.31 -19.52
C ILE A 15 -1.14 -17.11 -20.04
N VAL A 16 -0.46 -17.27 -21.18
CA VAL A 16 0.34 -16.19 -21.79
C VAL A 16 -0.55 -15.00 -22.16
N ASN A 17 -1.72 -15.24 -22.75
CA ASN A 17 -2.67 -14.18 -23.08
C ASN A 17 -3.21 -13.46 -21.82
N THR A 18 -3.44 -14.20 -20.74
CA THR A 18 -3.88 -13.64 -19.45
C THR A 18 -2.77 -12.79 -18.82
N PHE A 19 -1.54 -13.27 -18.82
CA PHE A 19 -0.38 -12.52 -18.35
C PHE A 19 -0.16 -11.24 -19.16
N ASN A 20 -0.35 -11.32 -20.48
CA ASN A 20 -0.22 -10.19 -21.40
C ASN A 20 -1.33 -9.14 -21.18
N ARG A 21 -2.52 -9.56 -20.72
CA ARG A 21 -3.63 -8.69 -20.35
C ARG A 21 -3.39 -7.96 -19.02
N TYR A 22 -2.78 -8.63 -18.04
CA TYR A 22 -2.61 -8.10 -16.68
C TYR A 22 -1.16 -7.75 -16.32
N LYS A 23 -0.32 -7.43 -17.30
CA LYS A 23 1.12 -7.15 -17.10
C LYS A 23 1.39 -6.17 -15.96
N LEU A 24 0.63 -5.09 -15.88
CA LEU A 24 0.79 -4.07 -14.83
C LEU A 24 0.44 -4.63 -13.45
N GLN A 25 -0.69 -5.35 -13.33
CA GLN A 25 -1.12 -5.94 -12.06
C GLN A 25 -0.14 -7.01 -11.58
N VAL A 26 0.39 -7.81 -12.51
CA VAL A 26 1.43 -8.78 -12.20
C VAL A 26 2.71 -8.08 -11.77
N ALA A 27 3.15 -7.05 -12.48
CA ALA A 27 4.35 -6.30 -12.11
C ALA A 27 4.24 -5.69 -10.70
N ILE A 28 3.11 -5.05 -10.39
CA ILE A 28 2.86 -4.47 -9.06
C ILE A 28 2.84 -5.56 -7.98
N SER A 29 2.18 -6.68 -8.24
CA SER A 29 2.13 -7.82 -7.30
C SER A 29 3.52 -8.41 -7.05
N VAL A 30 4.35 -8.52 -8.09
CA VAL A 30 5.73 -9.00 -7.95
C VAL A 30 6.57 -8.02 -7.12
N ILE A 31 6.47 -6.72 -7.39
CA ILE A 31 7.17 -5.69 -6.60
C ILE A 31 6.75 -5.75 -5.13
N PHE A 32 5.43 -5.86 -4.89
CA PHE A 32 4.89 -6.02 -3.53
C PHE A 32 5.48 -7.24 -2.83
N LEU A 33 5.48 -8.41 -3.48
CA LEU A 33 6.03 -9.64 -2.89
C LEU A 33 7.52 -9.52 -2.59
N VAL A 34 8.29 -8.90 -3.48
CA VAL A 34 9.73 -8.67 -3.27
C VAL A 34 9.97 -7.78 -2.06
N LEU A 35 9.30 -6.64 -1.97
CA LEU A 35 9.43 -5.73 -0.84
C LEU A 35 8.98 -6.39 0.46
N TRP A 36 7.85 -7.11 0.43
CA TRP A 36 7.34 -7.82 1.60
C TRP A 36 8.34 -8.88 2.08
N LEU A 37 8.93 -9.66 1.18
CA LEU A 37 9.96 -10.65 1.52
C LEU A 37 11.20 -10.01 2.13
N ILE A 38 11.66 -8.87 1.59
CA ILE A 38 12.80 -8.14 2.16
C ILE A 38 12.50 -7.78 3.63
N PHE A 39 11.36 -7.14 3.91
CA PHE A 39 10.99 -6.77 5.27
C PHE A 39 10.74 -7.97 6.18
N PHE A 40 10.14 -9.04 5.65
CA PHE A 40 9.93 -10.29 6.38
C PHE A 40 11.25 -10.89 6.86
N THR A 41 12.28 -10.92 6.01
CA THR A 41 13.61 -11.43 6.39
C THR A 41 14.31 -10.56 7.44
N MET A 42 14.06 -9.24 7.43
CA MET A 42 14.64 -8.33 8.43
C MET A 42 14.00 -8.45 9.81
N ASN A 43 12.69 -8.73 9.89
CA ASN A 43 11.98 -8.91 11.15
C ASN A 43 10.90 -10.01 11.06
N PRO A 44 11.29 -11.29 11.09
CA PRO A 44 10.34 -12.39 10.90
C PRO A 44 9.31 -12.45 12.03
N LYS A 45 9.71 -12.14 13.28
CA LYS A 45 8.80 -12.17 14.43
C LYS A 45 7.66 -11.14 14.30
N GLY A 46 7.98 -9.93 13.84
CA GLY A 46 6.98 -8.88 13.63
C GLY A 46 5.97 -9.23 12.53
N PHE A 47 6.45 -9.83 11.43
CA PHE A 47 5.61 -10.19 10.28
C PHE A 47 4.93 -11.56 10.40
N SER A 48 5.35 -12.45 11.31
CA SER A 48 4.66 -13.72 11.56
C SER A 48 3.55 -13.62 12.60
N GLU A 49 3.58 -12.58 13.45
CA GLU A 49 2.68 -12.45 14.59
C GLU A 49 1.29 -11.90 14.18
N PRO A 50 0.20 -12.63 14.42
CA PRO A 50 -1.16 -12.16 14.08
C PRO A 50 -1.55 -10.86 14.80
N ALA A 51 -1.05 -10.65 16.03
CA ALA A 51 -1.33 -9.45 16.81
C ALA A 51 -0.81 -8.17 16.14
N THR A 52 0.31 -8.24 15.40
CA THR A 52 0.84 -7.09 14.64
C THR A 52 -0.17 -6.65 13.57
N TYR A 53 -0.73 -7.59 12.82
CA TYR A 53 -1.72 -7.30 11.78
C TYR A 53 -3.04 -6.80 12.37
N ALA A 54 -3.47 -7.36 13.51
CA ALA A 54 -4.65 -6.88 14.22
C ALA A 54 -4.46 -5.42 14.72
N ALA A 55 -3.28 -5.10 15.27
CA ALA A 55 -2.96 -3.75 15.70
C ALA A 55 -2.94 -2.76 14.52
N ILE A 56 -2.28 -3.12 13.41
CA ILE A 56 -2.26 -2.29 12.19
C ILE A 56 -3.68 -2.08 11.66
N THR A 57 -4.47 -3.15 11.56
CA THR A 57 -5.84 -3.09 11.03
C THR A 57 -6.79 -2.34 11.98
N SER A 58 -6.51 -2.32 13.28
CA SER A 58 -7.27 -1.53 14.25
C SER A 58 -6.98 -0.04 14.12
N VAL A 59 -5.71 0.35 13.91
CA VAL A 59 -5.31 1.77 13.86
C VAL A 59 -5.49 2.38 12.46
N ALA A 60 -5.23 1.61 11.40
CA ALA A 60 -5.23 2.11 10.02
C ALA A 60 -6.56 2.76 9.59
N PRO A 61 -7.76 2.22 9.88
CA PRO A 61 -9.03 2.84 9.48
C PRO A 61 -9.20 4.24 10.03
N PHE A 62 -8.78 4.48 11.28
CA PHE A 62 -8.86 5.79 11.93
C PHE A 62 -7.99 6.85 11.25
N THR A 63 -6.97 6.45 10.49
CA THR A 63 -6.09 7.37 9.75
C THR A 63 -6.46 7.45 8.26
N ILE A 64 -6.82 6.34 7.63
CA ILE A 64 -7.13 6.27 6.19
C ILE A 64 -8.46 6.96 5.87
N ILE A 65 -9.51 6.72 6.66
CA ILE A 65 -10.83 7.30 6.43
C ILE A 65 -10.77 8.84 6.41
N PRO A 66 -10.19 9.51 7.42
CA PRO A 66 -10.05 10.96 7.36
C PRO A 66 -9.09 11.40 6.27
N ALA A 67 -7.99 10.70 5.99
CA ALA A 67 -7.06 11.09 4.91
C ALA A 67 -7.75 11.11 3.52
N LEU A 68 -8.60 10.13 3.24
CA LEU A 68 -9.39 10.09 2.00
C LEU A 68 -10.39 11.25 1.92
N SER A 69 -11.11 11.52 3.02
CA SER A 69 -12.04 12.65 3.09
C SER A 69 -11.30 13.99 2.96
N LEU A 70 -10.16 14.15 3.63
CA LEU A 70 -9.34 15.35 3.62
C LEU A 70 -8.85 15.69 2.20
N THR A 71 -8.56 14.68 1.38
CA THR A 71 -8.13 14.90 -0.02
C THR A 71 -9.17 15.72 -0.80
N TYR A 72 -10.47 15.45 -0.60
CA TYR A 72 -11.53 16.23 -1.22
C TYR A 72 -11.60 17.65 -0.66
N VAL A 73 -11.52 17.81 0.66
CA VAL A 73 -11.60 19.11 1.35
C VAL A 73 -10.42 20.02 0.96
N ILE A 74 -9.22 19.45 0.82
CA ILE A 74 -8.01 20.16 0.35
C ILE A 74 -8.21 20.66 -1.09
N ILE A 75 -8.72 19.81 -1.99
CA ILE A 75 -8.96 20.19 -3.39
C ILE A 75 -10.02 21.29 -3.48
N SER A 76 -11.07 21.22 -2.65
CA SER A 76 -12.13 22.24 -2.55
C SER A 76 -11.65 23.56 -1.93
N ARG A 77 -10.39 23.64 -1.47
CA ARG A 77 -9.79 24.81 -0.77
C ARG A 77 -10.53 25.23 0.49
N GLU A 78 -11.27 24.32 1.11
CA GLU A 78 -12.02 24.59 2.34
C GLU A 78 -11.13 24.56 3.59
N ILE A 79 -9.96 23.89 3.52
CA ILE A 79 -8.93 23.92 4.57
C ILE A 79 -7.59 24.35 3.98
N ASP A 80 -6.86 25.19 4.72
CA ASP A 80 -5.49 25.55 4.38
C ASP A 80 -4.53 24.43 4.81
N LEU A 81 -3.69 24.00 3.86
CA LEU A 81 -2.65 22.99 4.08
C LEU A 81 -1.56 23.45 5.07
N SER A 82 -1.48 24.76 5.36
CA SER A 82 -0.54 25.31 6.33
C SER A 82 -0.76 24.77 7.75
N PHE A 83 -2.00 24.55 8.17
CA PHE A 83 -2.31 24.16 9.55
C PHE A 83 -1.85 22.73 9.90
N PRO A 84 -2.20 21.67 9.13
CA PRO A 84 -1.66 20.33 9.37
C PRO A 84 -0.13 20.28 9.25
N SER A 85 0.46 21.07 8.36
CA SER A 85 1.91 21.13 8.14
C SER A 85 2.66 21.66 9.38
N VAL A 86 2.20 22.79 9.94
CA VAL A 86 2.82 23.39 11.13
C VAL A 86 2.64 22.49 12.35
N MET A 87 1.46 21.89 12.52
CA MET A 87 1.20 20.96 13.63
C MET A 87 2.08 19.71 13.57
N ALA A 88 2.25 19.13 12.38
CA ALA A 88 3.13 17.97 12.19
C ALA A 88 4.62 18.32 12.45
N LEU A 89 5.08 19.47 11.94
CA LEU A 89 6.43 19.96 12.17
C LEU A 89 6.68 20.24 13.66
N GLY A 90 5.71 20.83 14.37
CA GLY A 90 5.79 21.08 15.80
C GLY A 90 5.98 19.80 16.62
N GLY A 91 5.18 18.76 16.32
CA GLY A 91 5.33 17.45 16.96
C GLY A 91 6.68 16.79 16.67
N TRP A 92 7.19 16.91 15.44
CA TRP A 92 8.51 16.40 15.08
C TRP A 92 9.64 17.14 15.81
N VAL A 93 9.60 18.47 15.84
CA VAL A 93 10.58 19.30 16.57
C VAL A 93 10.57 18.95 18.05
N LEU A 94 9.39 18.78 18.66
CA LEU A 94 9.26 18.33 20.04
C LEU A 94 9.91 16.96 20.24
N ALA A 95 9.61 15.98 19.38
CA ALA A 95 10.17 14.63 19.49
C ALA A 95 11.71 14.62 19.37
N VAL A 96 12.26 15.41 18.44
CA VAL A 96 13.72 15.54 18.25
C VAL A 96 14.36 16.22 19.45
N THR A 97 13.76 17.31 19.94
CA THR A 97 14.27 18.07 21.09
C THR A 97 14.22 17.21 22.36
N TRP A 98 13.12 16.48 22.59
CA TRP A 98 12.97 15.55 23.71
C TRP A 98 13.99 14.42 23.66
N ARG A 99 14.26 13.86 22.47
CA ARG A 99 15.32 12.84 22.31
C ARG A 99 16.72 13.37 22.65
N ALA A 100 16.98 14.66 22.39
CA ALA A 100 18.31 15.25 22.57
C ALA A 100 18.54 15.79 23.99
N LEU A 101 17.51 16.33 24.63
CA LEU A 101 17.60 17.09 25.88
C LEU A 101 16.73 16.52 27.01
N GLY A 102 15.86 15.55 26.71
CA GLY A 102 15.02 14.89 27.70
C GLY A 102 15.87 14.08 28.71
N PRO A 103 15.37 13.90 29.94
CA PRO A 103 16.02 13.06 30.95
C PRO A 103 16.17 11.60 30.51
#